data_AF-M8BSQ3-F1
#
_entry.id   AF-M8BSQ3-F1
#
_cell.length_a   1.000
_cell.length_b   1.000
_cell.length_c   1.000
_cell.angle_alpha   90.00
_cell.angle_beta   90.00
_cell.angle_gamma   90.00
#
_symmetry.space_group_name_H-M   'P 1'
#
loop_
_entity.id
_entity.type
_entity.pdbx_description
1 polymer ?
#
loop_
_entity_poly.entity_id
_entity_poly.type
_entity_poly.pdbx_seq_one_letter_code
_entity_poly.pdbx_strand_id
1 'polypeptide(L)'
;MEAEESEGYISSKVAGLFDQGGHLKPEALKQYLFAGERFYQRSSELDKEICGFEASIKRPFFHVKPLDDDQLENWNLYLDFVEKNGDFDWAVKLYERCLIPCANYSEFWIRYAEYVDAKGGREIANYALGRASSCFVKKDKYLGTEGGVPSFSMYYSMFKEQIGDASGARALFVEGSSNSTSDFCMNINRLANMEKRMGNTKAATEIYENAIQDAMQKQNTEVLPDLYTNFAQFKYARTEIKSG
;
A
#
# COMPACT_ATOMS: atom_id res chain seq x y z
N MET A 1 -18.77 18.78 2.78
CA MET A 1 -20.03 18.35 3.40
C MET A 1 -20.73 19.60 3.91
N GLU A 2 -21.83 20.01 3.28
CA GLU A 2 -22.60 21.17 3.72
C GLU A 2 -23.16 20.91 5.14
N ALA A 3 -23.16 21.92 6.00
CA ALA A 3 -23.50 21.81 7.43
C ALA A 3 -24.92 21.28 7.71
N GLU A 4 -25.80 21.31 6.70
CA GLU A 4 -27.18 20.83 6.74
C GLU A 4 -27.34 19.32 6.52
N GLU A 5 -26.22 18.57 6.47
CA GLU A 5 -26.25 17.16 6.01
C GLU A 5 -25.46 16.21 6.90
N SER A 6 -24.97 16.70 8.04
CA SER A 6 -24.33 15.83 9.04
C SER A 6 -25.35 14.89 9.70
N GLU A 7 -24.90 13.75 10.23
CA GLU A 7 -25.74 12.89 11.09
C GLU A 7 -26.38 13.69 12.23
N GLY A 8 -25.67 14.70 12.76
CA GLY A 8 -26.18 15.63 13.76
C GLY A 8 -27.38 16.45 13.27
N TYR A 9 -27.41 16.85 12.00
CA TYR A 9 -28.57 17.53 11.41
C TYR A 9 -29.79 16.63 11.37
N ILE A 10 -29.67 15.40 10.85
CA ILE A 10 -30.78 14.44 10.80
C ILE A 10 -31.27 14.11 12.22
N SER A 11 -30.34 13.84 13.14
CA SER A 11 -30.68 13.51 14.52
C SER A 11 -31.43 14.65 15.21
N SER A 12 -31.09 15.91 14.90
CA SER A 12 -31.84 17.09 15.39
C SER A 12 -33.26 17.18 14.81
N LYS A 13 -33.44 16.82 13.53
CA LYS A 13 -34.76 16.80 12.88
C LYS A 13 -35.64 15.69 13.43
N VAL A 14 -35.08 14.51 13.65
CA VAL A 14 -35.77 13.37 14.27
C VAL A 14 -36.21 13.71 15.70
N ALA A 15 -35.33 14.33 16.49
CA ALA A 15 -35.66 14.77 17.86
C ALA A 15 -36.80 15.81 17.90
N GLY A 16 -36.97 16.59 16.83
CA GLY A 16 -38.02 17.61 16.70
C GLY A 16 -39.37 17.11 16.18
N LEU A 17 -39.49 15.84 15.78
CA LEU A 17 -40.69 15.29 15.11
C LEU A 17 -41.94 15.32 15.99
N PHE A 18 -41.78 15.09 17.29
CA PHE A 18 -42.88 15.03 18.24
C PHE A 18 -42.92 16.26 19.15
N ASP A 19 -44.12 16.63 19.60
CA ASP A 19 -44.30 17.57 20.69
C ASP A 19 -44.17 16.90 22.07
N GLN A 20 -44.27 17.69 23.14
CA GLN A 20 -44.19 17.19 24.52
C GLN A 20 -45.35 16.24 24.88
N GLY A 21 -46.44 16.25 24.09
CA GLY A 21 -47.57 15.34 24.24
C GLY A 21 -47.48 14.09 23.36
N GLY A 22 -46.38 13.90 22.63
CA GLY A 22 -46.18 12.76 21.73
C GLY A 22 -46.91 12.86 20.39
N HIS A 23 -47.49 14.03 20.05
CA HIS A 23 -48.14 14.24 18.76
C HIS A 23 -47.12 14.68 17.71
N LEU A 24 -47.30 14.20 16.49
CA LEU A 24 -46.42 14.51 15.37
C LEU A 24 -46.65 15.94 14.89
N LYS A 25 -45.59 16.73 14.78
CA LYS A 25 -45.66 18.10 14.25
C LYS A 25 -45.69 18.05 12.72
N PRO A 26 -46.75 18.52 12.04
CA PRO A 26 -46.87 18.42 10.58
C PRO A 26 -45.71 19.09 9.82
N GLU A 27 -45.22 20.23 10.32
CA GLU A 27 -44.11 20.96 9.70
C GLU A 27 -42.77 20.24 9.89
N ALA A 28 -42.54 19.64 11.06
CA ALA A 28 -41.34 18.83 11.31
C ALA A 28 -41.35 17.55 10.45
N LEU A 29 -42.51 16.91 10.29
CA LEU A 29 -42.67 15.76 9.39
C LEU A 29 -42.32 16.14 7.95
N LYS A 30 -42.83 17.26 7.44
CA LYS A 30 -42.50 17.74 6.08
C LYS A 30 -41.00 17.94 5.90
N GLN A 31 -40.33 18.58 6.87
CA GLN A 31 -38.88 18.78 6.83
C GLN A 31 -38.10 17.46 6.85
N TYR A 32 -38.54 16.49 7.66
CA TYR A 32 -37.94 15.16 7.71
C TYR A 32 -38.08 14.41 6.38
N LEU A 33 -39.28 14.40 5.80
CA LEU A 33 -39.53 13.76 4.49
C LEU A 33 -38.72 14.42 3.38
N PHE A 34 -38.66 15.75 3.37
CA PHE A 34 -37.84 16.50 2.41
C PHE A 34 -36.34 16.17 2.53
N ALA A 35 -35.82 16.09 3.75
CA ALA A 35 -34.44 15.67 3.99
C ALA A 35 -34.20 14.22 3.51
N GLY A 36 -35.11 13.29 3.84
CA GLY A 36 -35.04 11.90 3.40
C GLY A 36 -35.04 11.74 1.88
N GLU A 37 -35.89 12.49 1.18
CA GLU A 37 -35.94 12.51 -0.28
C GLU A 37 -34.61 13.00 -0.88
N ARG A 38 -34.01 14.07 -0.31
CA ARG A 38 -32.70 14.58 -0.75
C ARG A 38 -31.59 13.54 -0.56
N PHE A 39 -31.58 12.82 0.56
CA PHE A 39 -30.62 11.72 0.78
C PHE A 39 -30.83 10.57 -0.21
N TYR A 40 -32.08 10.18 -0.46
CA TYR A 40 -32.41 9.13 -1.41
C TYR A 40 -31.97 9.51 -2.83
N GLN A 41 -32.27 10.73 -3.27
CA GLN A 41 -31.88 11.23 -4.60
C GLN A 41 -30.37 11.20 -4.78
N ARG A 42 -29.61 11.73 -3.82
CA ARG A 42 -28.13 11.67 -3.85
C ARG A 42 -27.62 10.24 -3.86
N SER A 43 -28.17 9.37 -3.01
CA SER A 43 -27.77 7.96 -2.95
C SER A 43 -28.03 7.27 -4.29
N SER A 44 -29.17 7.56 -4.93
CA SER A 44 -29.51 7.04 -6.25
C SER A 44 -28.60 7.60 -7.35
N GLU A 45 -28.20 8.86 -7.28
CA GLU A 45 -27.23 9.44 -8.20
C GLU A 45 -25.85 8.77 -8.06
N LEU A 46 -25.38 8.61 -6.82
CA LEU A 46 -24.13 7.91 -6.54
C LEU A 46 -24.17 6.45 -7.01
N ASP A 47 -25.27 5.75 -6.74
CA ASP A 47 -25.48 4.37 -7.20
C ASP A 47 -25.41 4.27 -8.72
N LYS A 48 -25.98 5.23 -9.47
CA LYS A 48 -25.85 5.26 -10.93
C LYS A 48 -24.41 5.42 -11.40
N GLU A 49 -23.58 6.15 -10.67
CA GLU A 49 -22.16 6.32 -11.00
C GLU A 49 -21.34 5.05 -10.71
N ILE A 50 -21.67 4.31 -9.64
CA ILE A 50 -20.85 3.17 -9.20
C ILE A 50 -21.40 1.78 -9.57
N CYS A 51 -22.67 1.68 -9.97
CA CYS A 51 -23.31 0.38 -10.21
C CYS A 51 -22.61 -0.43 -11.30
N GLY A 52 -22.01 0.23 -12.31
CA GLY A 52 -21.21 -0.44 -13.33
C GLY A 52 -19.97 -1.13 -12.77
N PHE A 53 -19.27 -0.50 -11.83
CA PHE A 53 -18.12 -1.10 -11.16
C PHE A 53 -18.55 -2.28 -10.30
N GLU A 54 -19.60 -2.10 -9.49
CA GLU A 54 -20.11 -3.14 -8.58
C GLU A 54 -20.64 -4.36 -9.35
N ALA A 55 -21.35 -4.16 -10.46
CA ALA A 55 -21.83 -5.24 -11.32
C ALA A 55 -20.69 -6.04 -11.99
N SER A 56 -19.52 -5.41 -12.18
CA SER A 56 -18.35 -6.01 -12.80
C SER A 56 -17.50 -6.84 -11.80
N ILE A 57 -17.77 -6.74 -10.50
CA ILE A 57 -17.11 -7.56 -9.47
C ILE A 57 -17.76 -8.96 -9.40
N LYS A 58 -17.21 -9.90 -10.17
CA LYS A 58 -17.68 -11.30 -10.20
C LYS A 58 -17.22 -12.14 -8.99
N ARG A 59 -16.11 -11.76 -8.34
CA ARG A 59 -15.48 -12.55 -7.26
C ARG A 59 -15.14 -11.66 -6.07
N PRO A 60 -16.08 -11.49 -5.10
CA PRO A 60 -15.89 -10.59 -3.96
C PRO A 60 -15.10 -11.20 -2.79
N PHE A 61 -14.62 -12.44 -2.93
CA PHE A 61 -13.89 -13.18 -1.89
C PHE A 61 -12.52 -13.62 -2.40
N PHE A 62 -11.61 -13.94 -1.47
CA PHE A 62 -10.28 -14.44 -1.79
C PHE A 62 -10.33 -15.83 -2.44
N HIS A 63 -9.53 -16.01 -3.49
CA HIS A 63 -9.31 -17.32 -4.11
C HIS A 63 -7.88 -17.42 -4.64
N VAL A 64 -7.32 -18.63 -4.67
CA VAL A 64 -5.91 -18.87 -5.06
C VAL A 64 -5.68 -18.64 -6.56
N LYS A 65 -6.67 -18.98 -7.41
CA LYS A 65 -6.62 -18.65 -8.84
C LYS A 65 -6.53 -17.14 -9.03
N PRO A 66 -5.71 -16.66 -9.98
CA PRO A 66 -5.72 -15.26 -10.39
C PRO A 66 -7.14 -14.75 -10.71
N LEU A 67 -7.36 -13.46 -10.51
CA LEU A 67 -8.46 -12.71 -11.10
C LEU A 67 -8.19 -12.54 -12.60
N ASP A 68 -9.26 -12.44 -13.38
CA ASP A 68 -9.16 -12.11 -14.80
C ASP A 68 -8.72 -10.63 -14.95
N ASP A 69 -8.03 -10.31 -16.03
CA ASP A 69 -7.51 -8.96 -16.29
C ASP A 69 -8.62 -7.90 -16.26
N ASP A 70 -9.80 -8.20 -16.81
CA ASP A 70 -10.99 -7.33 -16.74
C ASP A 70 -11.39 -6.97 -15.30
N GLN A 71 -11.22 -7.91 -14.35
CA GLN A 71 -11.53 -7.65 -12.95
C GLN A 71 -10.49 -6.76 -12.28
N LEU A 72 -9.21 -6.97 -12.62
CA LEU A 72 -8.11 -6.14 -12.12
C LEU A 72 -8.20 -4.71 -12.66
N GLU A 73 -8.55 -4.56 -13.93
CA GLU A 73 -8.82 -3.25 -14.55
C GLU A 73 -10.02 -2.57 -13.89
N ASN A 74 -11.14 -3.28 -13.70
CA ASN A 74 -12.30 -2.74 -13.01
C ASN A 74 -11.96 -2.24 -11.58
N TRP A 75 -11.15 -2.98 -10.82
CA TRP A 75 -10.70 -2.52 -9.50
C TRP A 75 -9.85 -1.25 -9.58
N ASN A 76 -8.93 -1.16 -10.54
CA ASN A 76 -8.13 0.05 -10.74
C ASN A 76 -9.01 1.26 -11.09
N LEU A 77 -9.95 1.10 -12.03
CA LEU A 77 -10.87 2.17 -12.43
C LEU A 77 -11.79 2.60 -11.27
N TYR A 78 -12.26 1.64 -10.47
CA TYR A 78 -13.11 1.95 -9.32
C TYR A 78 -12.33 2.69 -8.22
N LEU A 79 -11.08 2.28 -7.96
CA LEU A 79 -10.19 2.99 -7.05
C LEU A 79 -9.85 4.40 -7.57
N ASP A 80 -9.52 4.56 -8.87
CA ASP A 80 -9.31 5.88 -9.49
C ASP A 80 -10.52 6.80 -9.26
N PHE A 81 -11.73 6.27 -9.45
CA PHE A 81 -12.97 7.00 -9.26
C PHE A 81 -13.13 7.47 -7.81
N VAL A 82 -12.92 6.60 -6.82
CA VAL A 82 -13.09 6.97 -5.40
C VAL A 82 -11.95 7.85 -4.90
N GLU A 83 -10.72 7.67 -5.36
CA GLU A 83 -9.62 8.58 -5.01
C GLU A 83 -9.86 10.01 -5.49
N LYS A 84 -10.52 10.16 -6.64
CA LYS A 84 -10.83 11.46 -7.24
C LYS A 84 -12.09 12.11 -6.66
N ASN A 85 -13.15 11.34 -6.44
CA ASN A 85 -14.48 11.86 -6.13
C ASN A 85 -14.94 11.58 -4.70
N GLY A 86 -14.37 10.57 -4.03
CA GLY A 86 -14.75 10.14 -2.69
C GLY A 86 -14.00 10.86 -1.57
N ASP A 87 -14.50 10.70 -0.35
CA ASP A 87 -13.77 11.08 0.86
C ASP A 87 -12.78 9.99 1.30
N PHE A 88 -11.94 10.34 2.27
CA PHE A 88 -10.90 9.44 2.78
C PHE A 88 -11.49 8.15 3.35
N ASP A 89 -12.59 8.23 4.09
CA ASP A 89 -13.23 7.07 4.73
C ASP A 89 -13.81 6.11 3.69
N TRP A 90 -14.40 6.63 2.62
CA TRP A 90 -14.89 5.83 1.51
C TRP A 90 -13.75 5.16 0.76
N ALA A 91 -12.68 5.90 0.43
CA ALA A 91 -11.50 5.34 -0.22
C ALA A 91 -10.89 4.19 0.60
N VAL A 92 -10.68 4.41 1.90
CA VAL A 92 -10.19 3.36 2.82
C VAL A 92 -11.10 2.13 2.81
N LYS A 93 -12.43 2.31 2.93
CA LYS A 93 -13.38 1.18 2.88
C LYS A 93 -13.33 0.42 1.55
N LEU A 94 -13.19 1.13 0.43
CA LEU A 94 -13.10 0.49 -0.88
C LEU A 94 -11.77 -0.25 -1.05
N TYR A 95 -10.67 0.34 -0.58
CA TYR A 95 -9.37 -0.34 -0.55
C TYR A 95 -9.41 -1.63 0.26
N GLU A 96 -9.93 -1.59 1.49
CA GLU A 96 -10.06 -2.80 2.31
C GLU A 96 -10.94 -3.87 1.64
N ARG A 97 -11.99 -3.47 0.92
CA ARG A 97 -12.80 -4.40 0.10
C ARG A 97 -12.00 -4.97 -1.07
N CYS A 98 -11.27 -4.15 -1.81
CA CYS A 98 -10.45 -4.54 -2.97
C CYS A 98 -9.37 -5.56 -2.57
N LEU A 99 -8.74 -5.37 -1.41
CA LEU A 99 -7.66 -6.23 -0.93
C LEU A 99 -8.12 -7.64 -0.54
N ILE A 100 -9.42 -7.91 -0.41
CA ILE A 100 -9.93 -9.26 -0.16
C ILE A 100 -9.70 -10.17 -1.39
N PRO A 101 -10.27 -9.90 -2.57
CA PRO A 101 -9.97 -10.69 -3.77
C PRO A 101 -8.59 -10.40 -4.35
N CYS A 102 -8.04 -9.19 -4.15
CA CYS A 102 -6.72 -8.79 -4.66
C CYS A 102 -5.55 -9.04 -3.69
N ALA A 103 -5.71 -9.84 -2.64
CA ALA A 103 -4.67 -9.99 -1.60
C ALA A 103 -3.29 -10.44 -2.14
N ASN A 104 -3.26 -11.16 -3.26
CA ASN A 104 -2.04 -11.67 -3.89
C ASN A 104 -1.37 -10.69 -4.88
N TYR A 105 -1.89 -9.47 -5.01
CA TYR A 105 -1.46 -8.49 -6.00
C TYR A 105 -0.82 -7.30 -5.28
N SER A 106 0.50 -7.24 -5.30
CA SER A 106 1.26 -6.24 -4.52
C SER A 106 0.96 -4.80 -4.92
N GLU A 107 0.59 -4.57 -6.18
CA GLU A 107 0.27 -3.24 -6.73
C GLU A 107 -0.88 -2.57 -5.98
N PHE A 108 -1.92 -3.32 -5.58
CA PHE A 108 -3.05 -2.76 -4.82
C PHE A 108 -2.66 -2.41 -3.38
N TRP A 109 -1.77 -3.20 -2.76
CA TRP A 109 -1.24 -2.90 -1.42
C TRP A 109 -0.34 -1.67 -1.43
N ILE A 110 0.54 -1.56 -2.43
CA ILE A 110 1.42 -0.40 -2.61
C ILE A 110 0.58 0.85 -2.86
N ARG A 111 -0.35 0.79 -3.82
CA ARG A 111 -1.25 1.91 -4.15
C ARG A 111 -2.05 2.37 -2.93
N TYR A 112 -2.58 1.43 -2.13
CA TYR A 112 -3.28 1.76 -0.89
C TYR A 112 -2.38 2.49 0.11
N ALA A 113 -1.16 1.99 0.33
CA ALA A 113 -0.19 2.59 1.23
C ALA A 113 0.22 4.01 0.78
N GLU A 114 0.46 4.20 -0.53
CA GLU A 114 0.76 5.51 -1.11
C GLU A 114 -0.40 6.49 -0.92
N TYR A 115 -1.63 6.06 -1.22
CA TYR A 115 -2.83 6.88 -1.06
C TYR A 115 -3.00 7.34 0.39
N VAL A 116 -2.95 6.42 1.36
CA VAL A 116 -3.19 6.79 2.76
C VAL A 116 -2.02 7.58 3.37
N ASP A 117 -0.75 7.29 3.04
CA ASP A 117 0.39 8.09 3.51
C ASP A 117 0.31 9.52 2.95
N ALA A 118 -0.04 9.68 1.67
CA ALA A 118 -0.22 11.00 1.03
C ALA A 118 -1.36 11.83 1.65
N LYS A 119 -2.35 11.18 2.26
CA LYS A 119 -3.45 11.84 3.01
C LYS A 119 -3.15 12.02 4.50
N GLY A 120 -1.94 11.72 4.96
CA GLY A 120 -1.51 11.85 6.35
C GLY A 120 -1.78 10.62 7.23
N GLY A 121 -2.34 9.55 6.66
CA GLY A 121 -2.61 8.26 7.30
C GLY A 121 -1.41 7.32 7.33
N ARG A 122 -0.22 7.82 7.68
CA ARG A 122 1.05 7.05 7.69
C ARG A 122 0.98 5.74 8.47
N GLU A 123 0.33 5.75 9.63
CA GLU A 123 0.18 4.54 10.45
C GLU A 123 -0.70 3.49 9.76
N ILE A 124 -1.69 3.93 8.99
CA ILE A 124 -2.55 3.04 8.18
C ILE A 124 -1.73 2.43 7.05
N ALA A 125 -0.87 3.22 6.38
CA ALA A 125 0.03 2.72 5.35
C ALA A 125 0.99 1.65 5.92
N ASN A 126 1.66 1.95 7.03
CA ASN A 126 2.57 1.04 7.70
C ASN A 126 1.85 -0.26 8.12
N TYR A 127 0.64 -0.15 8.66
CA TYR A 127 -0.18 -1.30 9.04
C TYR A 127 -0.60 -2.14 7.81
N ALA A 128 -1.02 -1.51 6.72
CA ALA A 128 -1.38 -2.20 5.48
C ALA A 128 -0.20 -2.96 4.88
N LEU A 129 0.98 -2.35 4.81
CA LEU A 129 2.21 -3.00 4.33
C LEU A 129 2.65 -4.14 5.25
N GLY A 130 2.50 -3.98 6.57
CA GLY A 130 2.74 -5.05 7.54
C GLY A 130 1.79 -6.25 7.38
N ARG A 131 0.53 -6.02 7.00
CA ARG A 131 -0.38 -7.12 6.63
C ARG A 131 0.05 -7.79 5.34
N ALA A 132 0.36 -6.99 4.32
CA ALA A 132 0.80 -7.47 3.02
C ALA A 132 2.05 -8.36 3.10
N SER A 133 3.03 -8.02 3.94
CA SER A 133 4.24 -8.84 4.10
C SER A 133 3.91 -10.30 4.42
N SER A 134 2.92 -10.57 5.29
CA SER A 134 2.50 -11.94 5.60
C SER A 134 1.95 -12.73 4.40
N CYS A 135 1.38 -12.04 3.40
CA CYS A 135 0.89 -12.64 2.16
C CYS A 135 2.02 -12.95 1.17
N PHE A 136 3.11 -12.18 1.21
CA PHE A 136 4.20 -12.23 0.22
C PHE A 136 5.47 -12.94 0.71
N VAL A 137 5.65 -13.15 2.03
CA VAL A 137 6.83 -13.80 2.65
C VAL A 137 7.07 -15.26 2.24
N LYS A 138 6.09 -15.96 1.61
CA LYS A 138 6.19 -17.40 1.30
C LYS A 138 6.10 -17.79 -0.17
N LYS A 139 5.89 -16.85 -1.10
CA LYS A 139 5.65 -17.18 -2.52
C LYS A 139 6.89 -17.18 -3.42
N ASP A 140 8.04 -16.80 -2.87
CA ASP A 140 9.31 -16.71 -3.60
C ASP A 140 9.95 -18.07 -3.93
N LYS A 141 9.42 -19.17 -3.39
CA LYS A 141 10.09 -20.48 -3.44
C LYS A 141 9.56 -21.46 -4.49
N TYR A 142 8.40 -21.20 -5.10
CA TYR A 142 7.71 -22.21 -5.93
C TYR A 142 7.10 -21.72 -7.24
N LEU A 143 7.10 -20.42 -7.51
CA LEU A 143 6.58 -19.89 -8.77
C LEU A 143 7.62 -18.91 -9.33
N GLY A 144 8.42 -19.37 -10.30
CA GLY A 144 9.37 -18.54 -11.06
C GLY A 144 8.63 -17.54 -11.95
N THR A 145 7.85 -16.66 -11.33
CA THR A 145 7.11 -15.58 -11.99
C THR A 145 8.02 -14.36 -12.03
N GLU A 146 8.53 -14.05 -13.23
CA GLU A 146 9.44 -12.93 -13.54
C GLU A 146 8.85 -11.52 -13.30
N GLY A 147 7.76 -11.37 -12.53
CA GLY A 147 7.00 -10.11 -12.47
C GLY A 147 6.52 -9.66 -11.09
N GLY A 148 6.69 -10.43 -10.03
CA GLY A 148 6.17 -10.05 -8.72
C GLY A 148 7.02 -10.61 -7.59
N VAL A 149 7.06 -9.89 -6.48
CA VAL A 149 7.73 -10.19 -5.20
C VAL A 149 9.01 -9.36 -4.89
N PRO A 150 9.96 -9.10 -5.81
CA PRO A 150 11.09 -8.19 -5.51
C PRO A 150 10.67 -6.73 -5.33
N SER A 151 9.57 -6.30 -5.98
CA SER A 151 9.06 -4.93 -5.96
C SER A 151 8.38 -4.58 -4.62
N PHE A 152 7.60 -5.50 -4.04
CA PHE A 152 6.91 -5.25 -2.77
C PHE A 152 7.88 -5.10 -1.60
N SER A 153 8.77 -6.08 -1.41
CA SER A 153 9.74 -6.05 -0.31
C SER A 153 10.67 -4.84 -0.42
N MET A 154 11.05 -4.49 -1.65
CA MET A 154 11.80 -3.26 -1.92
C MET A 154 11.01 -2.02 -1.52
N TYR A 155 9.77 -1.87 -2.01
CA TYR A 155 8.91 -0.74 -1.65
C TYR A 155 8.74 -0.63 -0.12
N TYR A 156 8.45 -1.75 0.55
CA TYR A 156 8.22 -1.74 1.98
C TYR A 156 9.50 -1.38 2.77
N SER A 157 10.67 -1.85 2.33
CA SER A 157 11.95 -1.45 2.94
C SER A 157 12.23 0.05 2.79
N MET A 158 11.93 0.63 1.62
CA MET A 158 12.05 2.07 1.38
C MET A 158 11.06 2.88 2.20
N PHE A 159 9.83 2.39 2.33
CA PHE A 159 8.82 3.00 3.19
C PHE A 159 9.28 3.00 4.66
N LYS A 160 9.83 1.89 5.15
CA LYS A 160 10.40 1.78 6.50
C LYS A 160 11.56 2.76 6.73
N GLU A 161 12.45 2.90 5.75
CA GLU A 161 13.50 3.90 5.78
C GLU A 161 12.93 5.33 5.84
N GLN A 162 11.93 5.65 5.00
CA GLN A 162 11.30 6.96 4.94
C GLN A 162 10.65 7.38 6.27
N ILE A 163 10.08 6.43 7.01
CA ILE A 163 9.48 6.68 8.32
C ILE A 163 10.50 6.64 9.47
N GLY A 164 11.78 6.39 9.18
CA GLY A 164 12.87 6.32 10.17
C GLY A 164 13.04 4.98 10.87
N ASP A 165 12.30 3.94 10.47
CA ASP A 165 12.40 2.57 11.01
C ASP A 165 13.50 1.77 10.30
N ALA A 166 14.75 2.14 10.61
CA ALA A 166 15.94 1.49 10.05
C ALA A 166 16.00 -0.01 10.38
N SER A 167 15.58 -0.40 11.59
CA SER A 167 15.50 -1.80 12.03
C SER A 167 14.52 -2.60 11.18
N GLY A 168 13.32 -2.07 10.95
CA GLY A 168 12.29 -2.71 10.13
C GLY A 168 12.71 -2.83 8.68
N ALA A 169 13.37 -1.80 8.13
CA ALA A 169 13.89 -1.82 6.77
C ALA A 169 14.94 -2.95 6.59
N ARG A 170 15.87 -3.11 7.55
CA ARG A 170 16.88 -4.20 7.53
C ARG A 170 16.26 -5.60 7.56
N ALA A 171 15.24 -5.81 8.40
CA ALA A 171 14.61 -7.12 8.58
C ALA A 171 14.06 -7.67 7.25
N LEU A 172 13.55 -6.79 6.38
CA LEU A 172 12.98 -7.16 5.09
C LEU A 172 14.04 -7.67 4.08
N PHE A 173 15.30 -7.22 4.16
CA PHE A 173 16.39 -7.72 3.33
C PHE A 173 16.87 -9.12 3.75
N VAL A 174 16.78 -9.42 5.04
CA VAL A 174 17.17 -10.74 5.58
C VAL A 174 16.16 -11.81 5.17
N GLU A 175 14.87 -11.47 5.12
CA GLU A 175 13.80 -12.40 4.72
C GLU A 175 13.74 -12.66 3.21
N GLY A 176 14.17 -11.71 2.37
CA GLY A 176 14.11 -11.77 0.90
C GLY A 176 15.36 -12.34 0.19
N SER A 177 16.28 -12.99 0.91
CA SER A 177 17.47 -13.57 0.30
C SER A 177 17.12 -14.86 -0.46
N SER A 178 16.84 -14.75 -1.76
CA SER A 178 16.70 -15.89 -2.67
C SER A 178 18.07 -16.55 -2.93
N ASN A 179 18.06 -17.81 -3.39
CA ASN A 179 19.29 -18.56 -3.69
C ASN A 179 19.91 -18.19 -5.05
N SER A 180 19.38 -17.20 -5.78
CA SER A 180 19.92 -16.80 -7.09
C SER A 180 21.10 -15.82 -6.94
N THR A 181 22.08 -15.93 -7.83
CA THR A 181 23.31 -15.12 -7.80
C THR A 181 23.04 -13.63 -8.06
N SER A 182 22.11 -13.32 -8.99
CA SER A 182 21.71 -11.95 -9.33
C SER A 182 20.94 -11.27 -8.20
N ASP A 183 19.95 -11.95 -7.59
CA ASP A 183 19.16 -11.38 -6.51
C ASP A 183 20.04 -11.12 -5.26
N PHE A 184 21.02 -11.99 -5.02
CA PHE A 184 21.99 -11.83 -3.94
C PHE A 184 22.80 -10.53 -4.07
N CYS A 185 23.46 -10.30 -5.21
CA CYS A 185 24.24 -9.08 -5.43
C CYS A 185 23.38 -7.80 -5.38
N MET A 186 22.16 -7.85 -5.93
CA MET A 186 21.23 -6.73 -5.88
C MET A 186 20.79 -6.41 -4.45
N ASN A 187 20.49 -7.44 -3.63
CA ASN A 187 20.10 -7.26 -2.24
C ASN A 187 21.23 -6.67 -1.40
N ILE A 188 22.47 -7.14 -1.58
CA ILE A 188 23.65 -6.58 -0.91
C ILE A 188 23.85 -5.10 -1.27
N ASN A 189 23.76 -4.77 -2.57
CA ASN A 189 23.92 -3.39 -3.03
C ASN A 189 22.83 -2.46 -2.44
N ARG A 190 21.57 -2.91 -2.45
CA ARG A 190 20.44 -2.17 -1.87
C ARG A 190 20.61 -1.95 -0.35
N LEU A 191 20.96 -2.99 0.40
CA LEU A 191 21.16 -2.93 1.85
C LEU A 191 22.31 -1.97 2.20
N ALA A 192 23.44 -2.06 1.51
CA ALA A 192 24.57 -1.17 1.74
C ALA A 192 24.24 0.30 1.38
N ASN A 193 23.50 0.54 0.30
CA ASN A 193 23.04 1.89 -0.05
C ASN A 193 22.01 2.44 0.93
N MET A 194 21.15 1.60 1.51
CA MET A 194 20.26 2.00 2.60
C MET A 194 21.06 2.44 3.83
N GLU A 195 22.01 1.63 4.30
CA GLU A 195 22.90 2.02 5.42
C GLU A 195 23.63 3.33 5.14
N LYS A 196 24.06 3.54 3.88
CA LYS A 196 24.67 4.79 3.44
C LYS A 196 23.72 5.99 3.59
N ARG A 197 22.48 5.87 3.11
CA ARG A 197 21.47 6.93 3.20
C ARG A 197 21.11 7.26 4.65
N MET A 198 21.16 6.27 5.53
CA MET A 198 21.00 6.43 6.98
C MET A 198 22.26 6.97 7.69
N GLY A 199 23.36 7.23 6.97
CA GLY A 199 24.61 7.76 7.54
C GLY A 199 25.58 6.70 8.09
N ASN A 200 25.20 5.42 8.08
CA ASN A 200 25.99 4.29 8.61
C ASN A 200 27.00 3.77 7.59
N THR A 201 27.90 4.64 7.11
CA THR A 201 28.89 4.31 6.09
C THR A 201 29.83 3.14 6.45
N LYS A 202 30.12 2.95 7.75
CA LYS A 202 30.87 1.80 8.26
C LYS A 202 30.09 0.50 8.08
N ALA A 203 28.84 0.46 8.53
CA ALA A 203 27.97 -0.71 8.36
C ALA A 203 27.78 -1.07 6.89
N ALA A 204 27.61 -0.07 6.01
CA ALA A 204 27.55 -0.28 4.57
C ALA A 204 28.82 -0.93 3.99
N THR A 205 29.99 -0.58 4.53
CA THR A 205 31.27 -1.18 4.14
C THR A 205 31.38 -2.63 4.64
N GLU A 206 31.01 -2.86 5.90
CA GLU A 206 30.99 -4.18 6.53
C GLU A 206 30.04 -5.15 5.80
N ILE A 207 28.90 -4.68 5.29
CA ILE A 207 27.97 -5.49 4.47
C ILE A 207 28.66 -6.05 3.23
N TYR A 208 29.38 -5.21 2.46
CA TYR A 208 30.12 -5.67 1.28
C TYR A 208 31.28 -6.60 1.66
N GLU A 209 32.04 -6.27 2.71
CA GLU A 209 33.17 -7.09 3.16
C GLU A 209 32.71 -8.48 3.63
N ASN A 210 31.63 -8.55 4.41
CA ASN A 210 31.03 -9.80 4.85
C ASN A 210 30.49 -10.63 3.66
N ALA A 211 29.81 -9.98 2.70
CA ALA A 211 29.28 -10.66 1.52
C ALA A 211 30.38 -11.23 0.63
N ILE A 212 31.48 -10.49 0.43
CA ILE A 212 32.65 -10.96 -0.33
C ILE A 212 33.32 -12.11 0.41
N GLN A 213 33.52 -12.00 1.73
CA GLN A 213 34.12 -13.06 2.52
C GLN A 213 33.28 -14.35 2.49
N ASP A 214 31.97 -14.25 2.62
CA ASP A 214 31.04 -15.39 2.54
C ASP A 214 31.06 -16.04 1.15
N ALA A 215 31.03 -15.23 0.07
CA ALA A 215 31.13 -15.73 -1.30
C ALA A 215 32.48 -16.44 -1.56
N MET A 216 33.58 -15.91 -1.04
CA MET A 216 34.90 -16.55 -1.11
C MET A 216 34.96 -17.87 -0.34
N GLN A 217 34.40 -17.92 0.87
CA GLN A 217 34.34 -19.13 1.69
C GLN A 217 33.49 -20.23 1.04
N LYS A 218 32.37 -19.85 0.43
CA LYS A 218 31.46 -20.75 -0.29
C LYS A 218 31.93 -21.10 -1.71
N GLN A 219 33.08 -20.57 -2.15
CA GLN A 219 33.62 -20.71 -3.52
C GLN A 219 32.62 -20.28 -4.61
N ASN A 220 31.71 -19.35 -4.30
CA ASN A 220 30.76 -18.80 -5.26
C ASN A 220 31.45 -17.72 -6.09
N THR A 221 32.25 -18.17 -7.06
CA THR A 221 33.07 -17.28 -7.90
C THR A 221 32.25 -16.43 -8.87
N GLU A 222 31.02 -16.82 -9.16
CA GLU A 222 30.13 -16.13 -10.11
C GLU A 222 29.68 -14.76 -9.60
N VAL A 223 29.49 -14.58 -8.30
CA VAL A 223 29.00 -13.31 -7.70
C VAL A 223 30.11 -12.31 -7.38
N LEU A 224 31.37 -12.76 -7.30
CA LEU A 224 32.48 -11.92 -6.86
C LEU A 224 32.70 -10.68 -7.74
N PRO A 225 32.69 -10.77 -9.09
CA PRO A 225 32.90 -9.58 -9.94
C PRO A 225 31.88 -8.48 -9.68
N ASP A 226 30.60 -8.84 -9.50
CA ASP A 226 29.52 -7.89 -9.24
C ASP A 226 29.65 -7.26 -7.84
N LEU A 227 29.98 -8.07 -6.82
CA LEU A 227 30.21 -7.56 -5.47
C LEU A 227 31.38 -6.57 -5.42
N TYR A 228 32.50 -6.89 -6.09
CA TYR A 228 33.66 -5.98 -6.16
C TYR A 228 33.32 -4.70 -6.93
N THR A 229 32.61 -4.80 -8.05
CA THR A 229 32.19 -3.65 -8.86
C THR A 229 31.28 -2.72 -8.06
N ASN A 230 30.25 -3.28 -7.43
CA ASN A 230 29.31 -2.54 -6.58
C ASN A 230 30.02 -1.89 -5.38
N PHE A 231 30.94 -2.62 -4.75
CA PHE A 231 31.70 -2.09 -3.61
C PHE A 231 32.66 -0.95 -4.01
N ALA A 232 33.32 -1.08 -5.16
CA ALA A 232 34.14 -0.02 -5.73
C ALA A 232 33.29 1.22 -6.02
N GLN A 233 32.16 1.07 -6.72
CA GLN A 233 31.22 2.17 -6.97
C GLN A 233 30.74 2.83 -5.68
N PHE A 234 30.39 2.03 -4.65
CA PHE A 234 30.01 2.52 -3.34
C PHE A 234 31.10 3.41 -2.69
N LYS A 235 32.37 2.98 -2.74
CA LYS A 235 33.51 3.71 -2.18
C LYS A 235 33.87 4.95 -2.99
N TYR A 236 33.86 4.86 -4.32
CA TYR A 236 34.34 5.91 -5.24
C TYR A 236 33.26 6.89 -5.70
N ALA A 237 31.97 6.63 -5.53
CA ALA A 237 30.92 7.65 -5.70
C ALA A 237 31.10 8.88 -4.76
N ARG A 238 32.08 8.85 -3.85
CA ARG A 238 32.51 9.98 -3.00
C ARG A 238 33.37 11.03 -3.72
N THR A 239 33.88 10.80 -4.94
CA THR A 239 34.88 11.71 -5.55
C THR A 239 34.36 12.76 -6.52
N GLU A 240 33.07 12.80 -6.89
CA GLU A 240 32.58 13.77 -7.89
C GLU A 240 31.76 14.96 -7.37
N ILE A 241 31.51 15.11 -6.05
CA ILE A 241 30.73 16.25 -5.50
C ILE A 241 31.58 17.18 -4.63
N LYS A 242 32.89 17.28 -4.88
CA LYS A 242 33.74 18.34 -4.31
C LYS A 242 34.68 18.92 -5.37
N SER A 243 34.10 19.62 -6.34
CA SER A 243 34.78 20.64 -7.13
C SER A 243 33.75 21.68 -7.58
N GLY A 244 33.42 22.59 -6.68
CA GLY A 244 32.70 23.84 -6.92
C GLY A 244 33.33 24.91 -6.06
#